data_AF-A0A2H0ECU6-F1
#
_entry.id   AF-A0A2H0ECU6-F1
#
_cell.length_a   1.000
_cell.length_b   1.000
_cell.length_c   1.000
_cell.angle_alpha   90.00
_cell.angle_beta   90.00
_cell.angle_gamma   90.00
#
_symmetry.space_group_name_H-M   'P 1'
#
loop_
_entity.id
_entity.type
_entity.pdbx_description
1 polymer ?
#
loop_
_entity_poly.entity_id
_entity_poly.type
_entity_poly.pdbx_seq_one_letter_code
_entity_poly.pdbx_strand_id
1 'polypeptide(L)'
;MIALAGLILKFAPGFEKEIMIFSLIGAGAVIIKNRLPWHQFLSNLTLIALGILIFYVILAPNLILSPIFLKELFLNLILGILIFAFFSFLWQNKTA
;
A
#
# COMPACT_ATOMS: atom_id res chain seq x y z
N MET A 1 -1.12 -10.30 -9.53
CA MET A 1 -0.75 -10.83 -8.21
C MET A 1 -1.76 -10.48 -7.11
N ILE A 2 -2.22 -9.23 -6.99
CA ILE A 2 -3.21 -8.80 -5.97
C ILE A 2 -4.54 -9.57 -6.06
N ALA A 3 -5.02 -9.87 -7.28
CA ALA A 3 -6.27 -10.62 -7.47
C ALA A 3 -6.20 -12.11 -7.04
N LEU A 4 -5.02 -12.74 -7.13
CA LEU A 4 -4.80 -14.12 -6.72
C LEU A 4 -4.66 -14.24 -5.19
N ALA A 5 -4.02 -13.26 -4.55
CA ALA A 5 -3.98 -13.15 -3.10
C ALA A 5 -5.40 -12.95 -2.51
N GLY A 6 -6.22 -12.10 -3.15
CA GLY A 6 -7.62 -11.89 -2.74
C GLY A 6 -8.51 -13.14 -2.87
N LEU A 7 -8.19 -14.07 -3.78
CA LEU A 7 -8.94 -15.31 -3.97
C LEU A 7 -8.58 -16.38 -2.94
N ILE A 8 -7.30 -16.45 -2.54
CA ILE A 8 -6.82 -17.35 -1.48
C ILE A 8 -7.32 -16.90 -0.10
N LEU A 9 -7.46 -15.59 0.12
CA LEU A 9 -7.92 -15.01 1.39
C LEU A 9 -9.44 -15.05 1.60
N LYS A 10 -10.23 -15.32 0.55
CA LYS A 10 -11.71 -15.40 0.61
C LYS A 10 -12.23 -16.54 1.50
N PHE A 11 -11.38 -17.47 1.95
CA PHE A 11 -11.78 -18.65 2.72
C PHE A 11 -11.46 -18.57 4.23
N ALA A 12 -10.95 -17.43 4.74
CA ALA A 12 -10.72 -17.25 6.18
C ALA A 12 -11.86 -16.43 6.83
N PRO A 13 -12.63 -16.99 7.79
CA PRO A 13 -13.71 -16.27 8.46
C PRO A 13 -13.10 -15.18 9.35
N GLY A 14 -13.18 -13.92 8.89
CA GLY A 14 -12.53 -12.75 9.52
C GLY A 14 -11.97 -11.75 8.50
N PHE A 15 -11.60 -12.24 7.31
CA PHE A 15 -10.85 -11.49 6.30
C PHE A 15 -11.68 -10.49 5.47
N GLU A 16 -13.01 -10.54 5.55
CA GLU A 16 -13.91 -9.74 4.71
C GLU A 16 -13.83 -8.23 5.01
N LYS A 17 -13.77 -7.86 6.30
CA LYS A 17 -13.65 -6.44 6.70
C LYS A 17 -12.30 -5.85 6.33
N GLU A 18 -11.23 -6.63 6.50
CA GLU A 18 -9.85 -6.22 6.22
C GLU A 18 -9.65 -5.97 4.74
N ILE A 19 -10.15 -6.87 3.87
CA ILE A 19 -10.10 -6.71 2.41
C ILE A 19 -10.90 -5.48 1.98
N MET A 20 -12.09 -5.27 2.55
CA MET A 20 -12.92 -4.12 2.23
C MET A 20 -12.21 -2.80 2.59
N ILE A 21 -11.61 -2.71 3.77
CA ILE A 21 -10.84 -1.55 4.22
C ILE A 21 -9.60 -1.34 3.35
N PHE A 22 -8.86 -2.40 3.04
CA PHE A 22 -7.71 -2.32 2.12
C PHE A 22 -8.12 -1.79 0.75
N SER A 23 -9.24 -2.26 0.22
CA SER A 23 -9.77 -1.85 -1.09
C SER A 23 -10.19 -0.37 -1.08
N LEU A 24 -10.83 0.09 -0.01
CA LEU A 24 -11.20 1.50 0.19
C LEU A 24 -9.98 2.42 0.27
N ILE A 25 -8.97 2.04 1.06
CA ILE A 25 -7.72 2.79 1.18
C ILE A 25 -7.01 2.85 -0.18
N GLY A 26 -6.92 1.73 -0.89
CA GLY A 26 -6.32 1.66 -2.22
C GLY A 26 -7.06 2.54 -3.25
N ALA A 27 -8.39 2.48 -3.28
CA ALA A 27 -9.20 3.32 -4.18
C ALA A 27 -9.02 4.82 -3.86
N GLY A 28 -9.02 5.19 -2.59
CA GLY A 28 -8.73 6.56 -2.15
C GLY A 28 -7.34 7.02 -2.56
N ALA A 29 -6.34 6.17 -2.40
CA ALA A 29 -4.96 6.48 -2.77
C ALA A 29 -4.81 6.76 -4.28
N VAL A 30 -5.51 6.02 -5.15
CA VAL A 30 -5.50 6.25 -6.60
C VAL A 30 -6.10 7.61 -6.96
N ILE A 31 -7.21 8.00 -6.31
CA ILE A 31 -7.85 9.30 -6.55
C ILE A 31 -6.94 10.45 -6.06
N ILE A 32 -6.34 10.30 -4.88
CA ILE A 32 -5.50 11.32 -4.25
C ILE A 32 -4.16 11.48 -4.98
N LYS A 33 -3.62 10.40 -5.57
CA LYS A 33 -2.35 10.41 -6.31
C LYS A 33 -2.32 11.50 -7.39
N ASN A 34 -3.44 11.72 -8.09
CA ASN A 34 -3.54 12.71 -9.17
C ASN A 34 -3.68 14.16 -8.66
N ARG A 35 -3.85 14.38 -7.36
CA ARG A 35 -3.96 15.71 -6.74
C ARG A 35 -2.71 16.17 -6.00
N LEU A 36 -1.71 15.31 -5.83
CA LEU A 36 -0.45 15.67 -5.18
C LEU A 36 0.52 16.30 -6.19
N PRO A 37 0.91 17.57 -6.03
CA PRO A 37 1.79 18.28 -6.98
C PRO A 37 3.28 17.88 -6.85
N TRP A 38 3.58 16.81 -6.11
CA TRP A 38 4.94 16.41 -5.75
C TRP A 38 5.50 15.41 -6.77
N HIS A 39 6.82 15.16 -6.73
CA HIS A 39 7.43 14.08 -7.51
C HIS A 39 6.67 12.77 -7.27
N GLN A 40 6.29 12.07 -8.34
CA GLN A 40 5.47 10.85 -8.29
C GLN A 40 6.02 9.81 -7.31
N PHE A 41 7.33 9.73 -7.17
CA PHE A 41 8.01 8.88 -6.21
C PHE A 41 7.66 9.23 -4.76
N LEU A 42 7.79 10.52 -4.38
CA LEU A 42 7.43 10.99 -3.04
C LEU A 42 5.94 10.75 -2.77
N SER A 43 5.07 11.13 -3.71
CA SER A 43 3.62 10.93 -3.57
C SER A 43 3.26 9.46 -3.32
N ASN A 44 3.90 8.52 -4.02
CA ASN A 44 3.69 7.09 -3.80
C ASN A 44 4.12 6.65 -2.39
N LEU A 45 5.29 7.09 -1.91
CA LEU A 45 5.76 6.75 -0.57
C LEU A 45 4.85 7.32 0.52
N THR A 46 4.38 8.56 0.35
CA THR A 46 3.45 9.18 1.31
C THR A 46 2.12 8.45 1.34
N LEU A 47 1.60 8.03 0.18
CA LEU A 47 0.37 7.25 0.10
C LEU A 47 0.50 5.87 0.75
N ILE A 48 1.65 5.21 0.60
CA ILE A 48 1.93 3.94 1.30
C ILE A 48 1.91 4.14 2.81
N ALA A 49 2.63 5.16 3.31
CA ALA A 49 2.68 5.46 4.73
C ALA A 49 1.30 5.82 5.31
N LEU A 50 0.54 6.67 4.61
CA LEU A 50 -0.82 7.04 5.00
C LEU A 50 -1.78 5.86 4.97
N GLY A 51 -1.69 5.00 3.96
CA GLY A 51 -2.55 3.82 3.85
C GLY A 51 -2.35 2.86 5.02
N ILE A 52 -1.10 2.60 5.40
CA ILE A 52 -0.76 1.75 6.54
C ILE A 52 -1.22 2.39 7.85
N LEU A 53 -1.02 3.70 8.01
CA LEU A 53 -1.50 4.44 9.17
C LEU A 53 -3.01 4.31 9.33
N ILE A 54 -3.77 4.60 8.26
CA ILE A 54 -5.24 4.52 8.27
C ILE A 54 -5.70 3.09 8.54
N PHE A 55 -5.06 2.09 7.93
CA PHE A 55 -5.36 0.68 8.18
C PHE A 55 -5.21 0.32 9.66
N TYR A 56 -4.09 0.70 10.28
CA TYR A 56 -3.84 0.44 11.70
C TYR A 56 -4.78 1.21 12.62
N VAL A 57 -5.09 2.47 12.32
CA VAL A 57 -6.05 3.26 13.11
C VAL A 57 -7.43 2.61 13.13
N ILE A 58 -7.87 2.02 12.01
CA ILE A 58 -9.21 1.44 11.89
C ILE A 58 -9.27 0.01 12.46
N LEU A 59 -8.29 -0.84 12.15
CA LEU A 59 -8.36 -2.28 12.45
C LEU A 59 -7.60 -2.70 13.72
N ALA A 60 -6.49 -2.03 14.03
CA ALA A 60 -5.64 -2.43 15.14
C ALA A 60 -4.90 -1.23 15.79
N PRO A 61 -5.64 -0.27 16.37
CA PRO A 61 -5.05 0.96 16.91
C PRO A 61 -4.02 0.68 18.03
N ASN A 62 -4.22 -0.40 18.77
CA ASN A 62 -3.33 -0.84 19.85
C ASN A 62 -1.93 -1.24 19.35
N LEU A 63 -1.79 -1.58 18.07
CA LEU A 63 -0.52 -1.99 17.49
C LEU A 63 0.28 -0.84 16.89
N ILE A 64 -0.24 0.40 16.86
CA ILE A 64 0.46 1.58 16.30
C ILE A 64 1.78 1.86 17.04
N LEU A 65 1.79 1.69 18.36
CA LEU A 65 2.99 1.87 19.19
C LEU A 65 3.88 0.62 19.26
N SER A 66 3.46 -0.48 18.62
CA SER A 66 4.21 -1.73 18.60
C SER A 66 5.37 -1.64 17.60
N PRO A 67 6.52 -2.29 17.88
CA PRO A 67 7.59 -2.46 16.89
C PRO A 67 7.11 -3.19 15.62
N ILE A 68 6.01 -3.93 15.68
CA ILE A 68 5.37 -4.58 14.52
C ILE A 68 4.96 -3.54 13.47
N PHE A 69 4.33 -2.44 13.90
CA PHE A 69 3.92 -1.35 13.00
C PHE A 69 5.13 -0.75 12.28
N LEU A 70 6.21 -0.48 13.01
CA LEU A 70 7.42 0.10 12.43
C LEU A 70 8.06 -0.85 11.40
N LYS A 71 8.09 -2.15 11.70
CA LYS A 71 8.61 -3.18 10.80
C LYS A 71 7.76 -3.27 9.53
N GLU A 72 6.44 -3.26 9.64
CA GLU A 72 5.54 -3.30 8.49
C GLU A 72 5.61 -2.03 7.65
N LEU A 73 5.65 -0.85 8.29
CA LEU A 73 5.83 0.42 7.60
C LEU A 73 7.12 0.41 6.79
N PHE A 74 8.22 -0.01 7.40
CA PHE A 74 9.53 -0.07 6.75
C PHE A 74 9.56 -1.07 5.58
N LEU A 75 9.02 -2.28 5.78
CA LEU A 75 8.93 -3.30 4.73
C LEU A 75 8.09 -2.81 3.54
N ASN A 76 6.94 -2.19 3.80
CA ASN A 76 6.08 -1.68 2.74
C ASN A 76 6.68 -0.50 2.00
N LEU A 77 7.43 0.38 2.68
CA LEU A 77 8.19 1.45 2.03
C LEU A 77 9.27 0.87 1.10
N ILE A 78 10.07 -0.09 1.58
CA ILE A 78 11.09 -0.77 0.77
C ILE A 78 10.45 -1.44 -0.46
N LEU A 79 9.35 -2.17 -0.26
CA LEU A 79 8.61 -2.80 -1.35
C LEU A 79 8.09 -1.76 -2.34
N GLY A 80 7.56 -0.64 -1.86
CA GLY A 80 7.13 0.48 -2.69
C GLY A 80 8.25 1.05 -3.56
N ILE A 81 9.44 1.22 -2.99
CA ILE A 81 10.64 1.67 -3.71
C ILE A 81 11.05 0.65 -4.77
N LEU A 82 11.14 -0.63 -4.41
CA LEU A 82 11.49 -1.72 -5.33
C LEU A 82 10.53 -1.81 -6.50
N ILE A 83 9.23 -1.73 -6.23
CA ILE A 83 8.18 -1.74 -7.24
C ILE A 83 8.33 -0.51 -8.15
N PHE A 84 8.52 0.68 -7.58
CA PHE A 84 8.71 1.89 -8.37
C PHE A 84 9.95 1.80 -9.27
N ALA A 85 11.09 1.34 -8.73
CA ALA A 85 12.32 1.14 -9.47
C ALA A 85 12.14 0.12 -10.61
N PHE A 86 11.46 -1.00 -10.33
CA PHE A 86 11.14 -2.02 -11.33
C PHE A 86 10.26 -1.47 -12.46
N PHE A 87 9.18 -0.74 -12.14
CA PHE A 87 8.33 -0.12 -13.14
C PHE A 87 9.06 0.97 -13.94
N SER A 88 9.92 1.76 -13.29
CA SER A 88 10.73 2.77 -13.96
C SER A 88 11.73 2.14 -14.94
N PHE A 89 12.35 1.02 -14.54
CA PHE A 89 13.26 0.26 -15.41
C PHE A 89 12.52 -0.31 -16.63
N LEU A 90 11.36 -0.93 -16.42
CA LEU A 90 10.53 -1.45 -17.52
C LEU A 90 10.06 -0.34 -18.47
N TRP A 91 9.77 0.86 -17.95
CA TRP A 91 9.36 2.00 -18.76
C TRP A 91 10.52 2.52 -19.62
N GLN A 92 11.71 2.71 -19.05
CA GLN A 92 12.90 3.10 -19.80
C GLN A 92 13.23 2.11 -20.92
N ASN A 93 13.10 0.81 -20.65
CA ASN A 93 13.40 -0.24 -21.61
C ASN A 93 12.38 -0.35 -22.76
N LYS A 94 11.22 0.33 -22.67
CA LYS A 94 10.25 0.45 -23.77
C LYS A 94 10.48 1.68 -24.66
N THR A 95 11.24 2.66 -24.17
CA THR A 95 11.53 3.92 -24.88
C THR A 95 12.91 3.96 -25.53
N ALA A 96 13.72 2.91 -25.33
CA ALA A 96 14.98 2.66 -26.03
C ALA A 96 14.74 1.73 -27.22
#